data_AF-A0A0Q4G0Q3-F1
#
_entry.id   AF-A0A0Q4G0Q3-F1
#
_cell.length_a   1.000
_cell.length_b   1.000
_cell.length_c   1.000
_cell.angle_alpha   90.00
_cell.angle_beta   90.00
_cell.angle_gamma   90.00
#
_symmetry.space_group_name_H-M   'P 1'
#
loop_
_entity.id
_entity.type
_entity.pdbx_description
1 polymer ?
#
loop_
_entity_poly.entity_id
_entity_poly.type
_entity_poly.pdbx_seq_one_letter_code
_entity_poly.pdbx_strand_id
1 'polypeptide(L)'
;MKNTILSIAAAGLLASALVSCESTKKTETTKDSSEISANGDTIIKTTTKTTEIVKTGVPTFSSEEVNKGLADYVKLKDEYVAAVKSKNATEIKAINDKYTAWANKATGWASKLKPDEIQKYSDYVLKLTEDWSAAAKDAVSK
;
A
#
# COMPACT_ATOMS: atom_id res chain seq x y z
N MET A 1 36.94 -2.95 5.28
CA MET A 1 37.15 -4.12 4.40
C MET A 1 37.30 -5.37 5.25
N LYS A 2 36.35 -6.31 5.13
CA LYS A 2 36.41 -7.75 5.44
C LYS A 2 35.01 -8.32 5.12
N ASN A 3 34.75 -8.66 3.86
CA ASN A 3 34.89 -9.97 3.24
C ASN A 3 33.72 -10.91 3.59
N THR A 4 32.80 -10.94 2.63
CA THR A 4 31.71 -11.89 2.33
C THR A 4 32.10 -13.35 2.44
N ILE A 5 31.22 -14.19 3.03
CA ILE A 5 31.06 -15.60 2.65
C ILE A 5 29.57 -15.89 2.49
N LEU A 6 29.23 -16.17 1.24
CA LEU A 6 27.97 -16.61 0.69
C LEU A 6 27.90 -18.14 0.84
N SER A 7 26.96 -18.67 1.64
CA SER A 7 26.66 -20.11 1.65
C SER A 7 25.27 -20.34 1.09
N ILE A 8 25.24 -20.62 -0.21
CA ILE A 8 24.09 -21.18 -0.93
C ILE A 8 24.12 -22.68 -0.70
N ALA A 9 23.09 -23.20 -0.03
CA ALA A 9 22.76 -24.62 -0.03
C ALA A 9 21.45 -24.79 -0.78
N ALA A 10 21.55 -25.11 -2.08
CA ALA A 10 20.44 -25.58 -2.88
C ALA A 10 20.31 -27.10 -2.68
N ALA A 11 19.19 -27.51 -2.09
CA ALA A 11 18.60 -28.84 -2.18
C ALA A 11 17.10 -28.59 -1.94
N GLY A 12 16.16 -28.90 -2.83
CA GLY A 12 16.12 -29.96 -3.81
C GLY A 12 14.81 -30.71 -3.54
N LEU A 13 13.90 -30.71 -4.52
CA LEU A 13 12.67 -31.52 -4.60
C LEU A 13 11.59 -31.22 -3.51
N LEU A 14 10.32 -31.04 -3.84
CA LEU A 14 9.46 -32.05 -4.45
C LEU A 14 8.32 -31.41 -5.25
N ALA A 15 8.04 -32.04 -6.39
CA ALA A 15 6.83 -31.91 -7.17
C ALA A 15 5.61 -32.53 -6.44
N SER A 16 4.44 -32.35 -7.05
CA SER A 16 3.12 -32.93 -6.75
C SER A 16 2.32 -32.15 -5.69
N ALA A 17 1.05 -31.79 -5.87
CA ALA A 17 0.07 -32.28 -6.83
C ALA A 17 -1.01 -31.21 -7.07
N LEU A 18 -1.58 -31.26 -8.26
CA LEU A 18 -2.88 -30.72 -8.62
C LEU A 18 -3.91 -31.26 -7.62
N VAL A 19 -4.55 -30.40 -6.83
CA VAL A 19 -5.86 -30.69 -6.25
C VAL A 19 -6.88 -29.89 -7.03
N SER A 20 -7.74 -30.65 -7.70
CA SER A 20 -8.89 -30.23 -8.47
C SER A 20 -9.72 -29.14 -7.80
N CYS A 21 -10.15 -28.22 -8.66
CA CYS A 21 -11.46 -27.59 -8.56
C CYS A 21 -12.52 -28.70 -8.40
N GLU A 22 -13.18 -28.76 -7.25
CA GLU A 22 -14.43 -29.49 -7.07
C GLU A 22 -15.50 -28.49 -6.60
N SER A 23 -16.62 -28.61 -7.29
CA SER A 23 -17.82 -27.82 -7.36
C SER A 23 -18.44 -27.43 -6.01
N THR A 24 -18.71 -26.14 -5.77
CA THR A 24 -19.95 -25.74 -5.07
C THR A 24 -20.51 -24.45 -5.66
N LYS A 25 -21.30 -24.68 -6.70
CA LYS A 25 -22.27 -23.75 -7.25
C LYS A 25 -23.32 -23.45 -6.16
N LYS A 26 -23.37 -22.23 -5.64
CA LYS A 26 -24.62 -21.67 -5.09
C LYS A 26 -24.86 -20.29 -5.67
N THR A 27 -25.51 -20.31 -6.83
CA THR A 27 -26.29 -19.21 -7.36
C THR A 27 -27.48 -19.00 -6.44
N GLU A 28 -27.61 -17.81 -5.83
CA GLU A 28 -28.92 -17.26 -5.51
C GLU A 28 -28.99 -15.82 -6.02
N THR A 29 -29.71 -15.69 -7.12
CA THR A 29 -30.32 -14.46 -7.60
C THR A 29 -31.45 -14.09 -6.64
N THR A 30 -31.41 -12.87 -6.09
CA THR A 30 -32.64 -12.18 -5.68
C THR A 30 -32.64 -10.80 -6.31
N LYS A 31 -33.67 -10.62 -7.13
CA LYS A 31 -34.07 -9.43 -7.85
C LYS A 31 -34.93 -8.57 -6.94
N ASP A 32 -34.82 -7.25 -7.11
CA ASP A 32 -35.85 -6.25 -6.83
C ASP A 32 -36.21 -5.96 -5.36
N SER A 33 -35.89 -4.75 -4.89
CA SER A 33 -36.95 -3.74 -4.77
C SER A 33 -36.29 -2.36 -4.62
N SER A 34 -36.54 -1.52 -5.61
CA SER A 34 -36.30 -0.08 -5.54
C SER A 34 -37.51 0.51 -4.83
N GLU A 35 -37.30 1.10 -3.66
CA GLU A 35 -38.30 1.97 -3.05
C GLU A 35 -37.65 3.30 -2.73
N ILE A 36 -37.93 4.27 -3.60
CA ILE A 36 -37.62 5.67 -3.42
C ILE A 36 -38.81 6.26 -2.65
N SER A 37 -38.64 6.54 -1.37
CA SER A 37 -39.57 7.42 -0.66
C SER A 37 -38.87 8.75 -0.41
N ALA A 38 -39.30 9.76 -1.16
CA ALA A 38 -39.12 11.15 -0.77
C ALA A 38 -39.93 11.44 0.50
N ASN A 39 -39.41 12.34 1.35
CA ASN A 39 -40.12 13.46 2.00
C ASN A 39 -39.38 13.91 3.28
N GLY A 40 -39.04 15.19 3.36
CA GLY A 40 -39.03 15.91 4.65
C GLY A 40 -37.68 16.38 5.18
N ASP A 41 -37.29 17.58 4.72
CA ASP A 41 -36.55 18.64 5.42
C ASP A 41 -36.09 18.36 6.86
N THR A 42 -34.77 18.33 7.08
CA THR A 42 -34.11 18.96 8.25
C THR A 42 -32.66 19.24 7.90
N ILE A 43 -32.34 20.53 7.89
CA ILE A 43 -31.00 21.09 7.78
C ILE A 43 -30.15 20.60 8.95
N ILE A 44 -29.25 19.65 8.71
CA ILE A 44 -28.00 19.54 9.49
C ILE A 44 -26.89 20.01 8.56
N LYS A 45 -26.47 21.26 8.76
CA LYS A 45 -25.23 21.82 8.23
C LYS A 45 -24.06 21.09 8.91
N THR A 46 -23.83 19.84 8.54
CA THR A 46 -22.54 19.19 8.75
C THR A 46 -21.62 19.86 7.75
N THR A 47 -20.69 20.65 8.27
CA THR A 47 -19.50 21.10 7.55
C THR A 47 -18.79 19.84 7.05
N THR A 48 -19.16 19.37 5.87
CA THR A 48 -18.34 18.49 5.07
C THR A 48 -17.10 19.31 4.78
N LYS A 49 -16.05 19.09 5.58
CA LYS A 49 -14.70 19.33 5.14
C LYS A 49 -14.52 18.38 3.96
N THR A 50 -14.91 18.86 2.78
CA THR A 50 -14.46 18.34 1.50
C THR A 50 -12.96 18.59 1.52
N THR A 51 -12.23 17.68 2.15
CA THR A 51 -10.89 17.38 1.67
C THR A 51 -11.15 16.94 0.24
N GLU A 52 -10.88 17.84 -0.71
CA GLU A 52 -10.74 17.48 -2.10
C GLU A 52 -9.77 16.30 -2.12
N ILE A 53 -10.34 15.11 -2.22
CA ILE A 53 -9.60 13.89 -2.45
C ILE A 53 -9.13 14.10 -3.88
N VAL A 54 -7.94 14.66 -4.02
CA VAL A 54 -7.19 14.61 -5.26
C VAL A 54 -7.35 13.16 -5.72
N LYS A 55 -8.03 12.94 -6.85
CA LYS A 55 -8.14 11.63 -7.51
C LYS A 55 -6.75 11.26 -8.04
N THR A 56 -5.79 11.07 -7.15
CA THR A 56 -4.63 10.23 -7.36
C THR A 56 -5.09 8.82 -7.00
N GLY A 57 -4.61 7.78 -7.68
CA GLY A 57 -5.02 6.39 -7.47
C GLY A 57 -4.61 5.79 -6.11
N VAL A 58 -4.67 6.57 -5.04
CA VAL A 58 -4.35 6.23 -3.66
C VAL A 58 -5.61 5.75 -2.97
N PRO A 59 -5.69 4.47 -2.55
CA PRO A 59 -6.81 3.97 -1.77
C PRO A 59 -6.86 4.68 -0.42
N THR A 60 -8.07 4.96 0.04
CA THR A 60 -8.34 5.48 1.39
C THR A 60 -8.78 4.33 2.28
N PHE A 61 -8.21 4.26 3.49
CA PHE A 61 -8.47 3.24 4.49
C PHE A 61 -9.25 3.81 5.68
N SER A 62 -9.88 2.95 6.49
CA SER A 62 -10.59 3.39 7.69
C SER A 62 -9.69 4.04 8.74
N SER A 63 -8.39 3.68 8.75
CA SER A 63 -7.42 4.24 9.69
C SER A 63 -6.74 5.49 9.12
N GLU A 64 -6.94 6.62 9.79
CA GLU A 64 -6.26 7.88 9.45
C GLU A 64 -4.74 7.76 9.56
N GLU A 65 -4.25 6.98 10.52
CA GLU A 65 -2.81 6.72 10.67
C GLU A 65 -2.23 6.01 9.45
N VAL A 66 -2.96 5.03 8.91
CA VAL A 66 -2.54 4.33 7.68
C VAL A 66 -2.53 5.29 6.51
N ASN A 67 -3.57 6.10 6.34
CA ASN A 67 -3.64 7.09 5.26
C ASN A 67 -2.49 8.11 5.33
N LYS A 68 -2.20 8.65 6.52
CA LYS A 68 -1.06 9.57 6.74
C LYS A 68 0.26 8.89 6.46
N GLY A 69 0.43 7.66 6.95
CA GLY A 69 1.61 6.86 6.72
C GLY A 69 1.88 6.61 5.24
N LEU A 70 0.86 6.23 4.47
CA LEU A 70 1.00 6.04 3.03
C LEU A 70 1.32 7.34 2.29
N ALA A 71 0.77 8.47 2.73
CA ALA A 71 1.14 9.78 2.19
C ALA A 71 2.60 10.16 2.50
N ASP A 72 3.08 9.85 3.71
CA ASP A 72 4.48 10.04 4.10
C ASP A 72 5.43 9.19 3.25
N TYR A 73 5.04 7.96 2.90
CA TYR A 73 5.81 7.10 2.00
C TYR A 73 6.03 7.75 0.63
N VAL A 74 4.98 8.33 0.04
CA VAL A 74 5.08 9.00 -1.27
C VAL A 74 6.08 10.15 -1.22
N LYS A 75 6.04 10.96 -0.14
CA LYS A 75 7.02 12.03 0.06
C LYS A 75 8.44 11.50 0.22
N LEU A 76 8.62 10.44 1.01
CA LEU A 76 9.93 9.81 1.21
C LEU A 76 10.52 9.29 -0.10
N LYS A 77 9.68 8.73 -0.99
CA LYS A 77 10.09 8.28 -2.32
C LYS A 77 10.61 9.44 -3.15
N ASP A 78 9.87 10.55 -3.18
CA ASP A 78 10.25 11.73 -3.98
C ASP A 78 11.54 12.37 -3.45
N GLU A 79 11.69 12.48 -2.12
CA GLU A 79 12.94 12.88 -1.47
C GLU A 79 14.10 11.95 -1.84
N TYR A 80 13.87 10.63 -1.81
CA TYR A 80 14.88 9.61 -2.15
C TYR A 80 15.34 9.76 -3.60
N VAL A 81 14.40 9.90 -4.54
CA VAL A 81 14.70 10.09 -5.97
C VAL A 81 15.51 11.36 -6.19
N ALA A 82 15.18 12.47 -5.51
CA ALA A 82 15.93 13.72 -5.59
C ALA A 82 17.35 13.57 -5.03
N ALA A 83 17.51 12.90 -3.89
CA ALA A 83 18.81 12.67 -3.25
C ALA A 83 19.70 11.74 -4.09
N VAL A 84 19.12 10.69 -4.70
CA VAL A 84 19.83 9.78 -5.62
C VAL A 84 20.30 10.51 -6.87
N LYS A 85 19.43 11.31 -7.50
CA LYS A 85 19.81 12.14 -8.66
C LYS A 85 20.92 13.12 -8.33
N SER A 86 20.89 13.69 -7.12
CA SER A 86 21.91 14.62 -6.63
C SER A 86 23.16 13.93 -6.09
N LYS A 87 23.20 12.58 -6.07
CA LYS A 87 24.28 11.76 -5.50
C LYS A 87 24.64 12.14 -4.06
N ASN A 88 23.66 12.64 -3.30
CA ASN A 88 23.86 13.13 -1.95
C ASN A 88 23.76 11.98 -0.94
N ALA A 89 24.88 11.35 -0.63
CA ALA A 89 24.94 10.20 0.28
C ALA A 89 24.41 10.52 1.70
N THR A 90 24.57 11.75 2.17
CA THR A 90 24.07 12.19 3.49
C THR A 90 22.54 12.25 3.50
N GLU A 91 21.93 12.82 2.47
CA GLU A 91 20.47 12.85 2.32
C GLU A 91 19.91 11.44 2.13
N ILE A 92 20.54 10.61 1.29
CA ILE A 92 20.13 9.21 1.10
C ILE A 92 20.12 8.47 2.44
N LYS A 93 21.16 8.65 3.28
CA LYS A 93 21.18 8.04 4.61
C LYS A 93 20.04 8.56 5.49
N ALA A 94 19.84 9.87 5.54
CA ALA A 94 18.78 10.48 6.35
C ALA A 94 17.38 9.98 5.92
N ILE A 95 17.17 9.80 4.62
CA ILE A 95 15.92 9.26 4.07
C ILE A 95 15.75 7.78 4.41
N ASN A 96 16.82 6.98 4.40
CA ASN A 96 16.78 5.60 4.88
C ASN A 96 16.41 5.51 6.36
N ASP A 97 16.91 6.43 7.19
CA ASP A 97 16.54 6.50 8.62
C ASP A 97 15.04 6.84 8.78
N LYS A 98 14.52 7.80 8.00
CA LYS A 98 13.08 8.12 7.96
C LYS A 98 12.23 6.94 7.46
N TYR A 99 12.70 6.24 6.42
CA TYR A 99 12.04 5.05 5.89
C TYR A 99 11.97 3.93 6.93
N THR A 100 13.04 3.71 7.69
CA THR A 100 13.05 2.72 8.78
C THR A 100 12.05 3.09 9.86
N ALA A 101 11.97 4.37 10.24
CA ALA A 101 10.98 4.86 11.19
C ALA A 101 9.54 4.70 10.66
N TRP A 102 9.32 4.93 9.38
CA TRP A 102 8.04 4.68 8.72
C TRP A 102 7.67 3.19 8.73
N ALA A 103 8.62 2.30 8.37
CA ALA A 103 8.40 0.85 8.34
C ALA A 103 8.03 0.31 9.73
N ASN A 104 8.67 0.82 10.79
CA ASN A 104 8.32 0.48 12.16
C ASN A 104 6.88 0.85 12.53
N LYS A 105 6.35 1.97 12.02
CA LYS A 105 4.93 2.32 12.18
C LYS A 105 4.03 1.38 11.38
N ALA A 106 4.44 1.04 10.16
CA ALA A 106 3.70 0.19 9.24
C ALA A 106 3.48 -1.24 9.76
N THR A 107 4.40 -1.79 10.56
CA THR A 107 4.27 -3.13 11.17
C THR A 107 2.97 -3.31 11.97
N GLY A 108 2.42 -2.23 12.53
CA GLY A 108 1.17 -2.26 13.31
C GLY A 108 -0.09 -1.82 12.56
N TRP A 109 -0.01 -1.56 11.25
CA TRP A 109 -1.14 -1.00 10.51
C TRP A 109 -2.18 -2.02 10.09
N ALA A 110 -1.77 -3.26 9.79
CA ALA A 110 -2.69 -4.31 9.41
C ALA A 110 -3.78 -4.59 10.47
N SER A 111 -3.45 -4.46 11.77
CA SER A 111 -4.41 -4.62 12.86
C SER A 111 -5.34 -3.42 13.06
N LYS A 112 -5.07 -2.29 12.42
CA LYS A 112 -5.89 -1.06 12.44
C LYS A 112 -6.83 -0.96 11.24
N LEU A 113 -6.78 -1.93 10.34
CA LEU A 113 -7.59 -2.00 9.13
C LEU A 113 -8.75 -2.96 9.32
N LYS A 114 -9.82 -2.73 8.56
CA LYS A 114 -10.92 -3.70 8.48
C LYS A 114 -10.50 -4.93 7.68
N PRO A 115 -11.11 -6.11 7.92
CA PRO A 115 -10.79 -7.33 7.18
C PRO A 115 -10.87 -7.18 5.65
N ASP A 116 -11.84 -6.40 5.14
CA ASP A 116 -12.05 -6.13 3.72
C ASP A 116 -11.07 -5.10 3.12
N GLU A 117 -10.26 -4.47 3.97
CA GLU A 117 -9.24 -3.48 3.60
C GLU A 117 -7.82 -4.07 3.59
N ILE A 118 -7.57 -5.16 4.32
CA ILE A 118 -6.24 -5.77 4.46
C ILE A 118 -5.63 -6.10 3.09
N GLN A 119 -6.41 -6.72 2.20
CA GLN A 119 -5.94 -7.06 0.87
C GLN A 119 -5.60 -5.80 0.05
N LYS A 120 -6.50 -4.81 0.05
CA LYS A 120 -6.29 -3.52 -0.65
C LYS A 120 -5.04 -2.81 -0.15
N TYR A 121 -4.77 -2.87 1.16
CA TYR A 121 -3.57 -2.32 1.77
C TYR A 121 -2.32 -3.05 1.32
N SER A 122 -2.33 -4.39 1.38
CA SER A 122 -1.22 -5.23 0.91
C SER A 122 -0.88 -4.93 -0.54
N ASP A 123 -1.88 -4.95 -1.42
CA ASP A 123 -1.70 -4.68 -2.86
C ASP A 123 -1.14 -3.28 -3.10
N TYR A 124 -1.62 -2.28 -2.35
CA TYR A 124 -1.16 -0.91 -2.50
C TYR A 124 0.27 -0.69 -1.98
N VAL A 125 0.63 -1.28 -0.84
CA VAL A 125 2.01 -1.21 -0.30
C VAL A 125 3.00 -1.94 -1.21
N LEU A 126 2.58 -3.06 -1.80
CA LEU A 126 3.38 -3.76 -2.81
C LEU A 126 3.66 -2.85 -4.00
N LYS A 127 2.61 -2.23 -4.56
CA LYS A 127 2.75 -1.27 -5.67
C LYS A 127 3.66 -0.10 -5.32
N LEU A 128 3.52 0.47 -4.12
CA LEU A 128 4.40 1.55 -3.64
C LEU A 128 5.87 1.12 -3.61
N THR A 129 6.15 -0.11 -3.19
CA THR A 129 7.51 -0.67 -3.14
C THR A 129 8.09 -0.91 -4.53
N GLU A 130 7.26 -1.39 -5.46
CA GLU A 130 7.63 -1.52 -6.87
C GLU A 130 7.93 -0.16 -7.50
N ASP A 131 7.07 0.84 -7.26
CA ASP A 131 7.23 2.22 -7.72
C ASP A 131 8.51 2.85 -7.18
N TRP A 132 8.83 2.63 -5.89
CA TRP A 132 10.09 3.08 -5.30
C TRP A 132 11.28 2.42 -5.99
N SER A 133 11.25 1.10 -6.16
CA SER A 133 12.35 0.35 -6.79
C SER A 133 12.56 0.77 -8.24
N ALA A 134 11.49 1.03 -8.98
CA ALA A 134 11.54 1.54 -10.35
C ALA A 134 12.11 2.97 -10.38
N ALA A 135 11.64 3.85 -9.51
CA ALA A 135 12.12 5.23 -9.43
C ALA A 135 13.61 5.31 -9.02
N ALA A 136 14.05 4.44 -8.11
CA ALA A 136 15.45 4.29 -7.74
C ALA A 136 16.32 3.88 -8.94
N LYS A 137 15.89 2.88 -9.72
CA LYS A 137 16.59 2.43 -10.92
C LYS A 137 16.65 3.52 -11.99
N ASP A 138 15.54 4.20 -12.27
CA ASP A 138 15.49 5.30 -13.25
C ASP A 138 16.41 6.46 -12.83
N ALA A 139 16.46 6.79 -11.53
CA ALA A 139 17.28 7.87 -11.00
C ALA A 139 18.79 7.64 -11.14
N VAL A 140 19.24 6.38 -11.26
CA VAL A 140 20.67 6.02 -11.43
C VAL A 140 21.03 5.71 -12.89
N SER A 141 20.03 5.44 -13.74
CA SER A 141 20.24 5.06 -15.14
C SER A 141 20.34 6.25 -16.12
N LYS A 142 20.08 7.48 -15.65
CA LYS A 142 20.18 8.73 -16.39
C LYS A 142 21.40 9.53 -15.95
#